data_AF-A0A3M3WH68-F1
#
_entry.id   AF-A0A3M3WH68-F1
#
_cell.length_a   1.000
_cell.length_b   1.000
_cell.length_c   1.000
_cell.angle_alpha   90.00
_cell.angle_beta   90.00
_cell.angle_gamma   90.00
#
_symmetry.space_group_name_H-M   'P 1'
#
loop_
_entity.id
_entity.type
_entity.pdbx_description
1 polymer ?
#
loop_
_entity_poly.entity_id
_entity_poly.type
_entity_poly.pdbx_seq_one_letter_code
_entity_poly.pdbx_strand_id
1 'polypeptide(L)' 'MTIMMPHPERVFRAVQNSWRPEDWNEDAAWMRMFRNARAWVN' A
#
# COMPACT_ATOMS: atom_id res chain seq x y z
N MET A 1 -1.97 -17.78 -0.87
CA MET A 1 -0.68 -17.34 -1.44
C MET A 1 -1.00 -16.40 -2.59
N THR A 2 -0.52 -15.16 -2.53
CA THR A 2 -0.72 -14.15 -3.59
C THR A 2 0.65 -13.76 -4.12
N ILE A 3 0.87 -13.95 -5.42
CA ILE A 3 2.10 -13.57 -6.11
C ILE A 3 1.72 -12.51 -7.13
N MET A 4 2.43 -11.38 -7.12
CA MET A 4 2.11 -10.22 -7.93
C MET A 4 3.40 -9.68 -8.56
N MET A 5 3.29 -9.26 -9.83
CA MET A 5 4.34 -8.51 -10.53
C MET A 5 4.43 -7.01 -10.13
N PRO A 6 3.35 -6.31 -9.73
CA PRO A 6 3.53 -4.98 -9.16
C PRO A 6 4.33 -5.02 -7.85
N HIS A 7 5.00 -3.91 -7.53
CA HIS A 7 5.86 -3.71 -6.35
C HIS A 7 5.13 -2.82 -5.30
N PRO A 8 4.13 -3.34 -4.55
CA PRO A 8 3.34 -2.56 -3.59
C PRO A 8 4.21 -1.94 -2.49
N GLU A 9 5.36 -2.53 -2.19
CA GLU A 9 6.35 -2.03 -1.23
C GLU A 9 7.08 -0.77 -1.68
N ARG A 10 7.00 -0.40 -2.97
CA ARG A 10 7.55 0.87 -3.48
C ARG A 10 6.56 2.02 -3.44
N VAL A 11 5.27 1.73 -3.32
CA VAL A 11 4.17 2.69 -3.47
C VAL A 11 3.15 2.61 -2.33
N PHE A 12 3.64 2.26 -1.13
CA PHE A 12 2.80 2.17 0.07
C PHE A 12 2.52 3.54 0.70
N ARG A 13 3.38 4.54 0.50
CA ARG A 13 3.11 5.92 0.93
C ARG A 13 2.48 6.73 -0.20
N ALA A 14 1.58 7.63 0.13
CA ALA A 14 0.91 8.50 -0.85
C ALA A 14 1.92 9.24 -1.73
N VAL A 15 2.94 9.86 -1.11
CA VAL A 15 4.01 10.64 -1.80
C VAL A 15 4.82 9.85 -2.83
N GLN A 16 4.83 8.52 -2.76
CA GLN A 16 5.60 7.67 -3.69
C GLN A 16 4.86 7.38 -5.01
N ASN A 17 3.60 7.79 -5.13
CA ASN A 17 2.81 7.58 -6.34
C ASN A 17 3.03 8.74 -7.32
N SER A 18 3.26 8.41 -8.61
CA SER A 18 3.46 9.41 -9.68
C SER A 18 2.24 10.32 -9.86
N TRP A 19 1.06 9.79 -9.55
CA TRP A 19 -0.19 10.51 -9.44
C TRP A 19 -0.94 9.99 -8.21
N ARG A 20 -1.55 10.89 -7.44
CA ARG A 20 -2.41 10.56 -6.31
C ARG A 20 -3.55 11.56 -6.19
N PRO A 21 -4.71 11.15 -5.65
CA PRO A 21 -5.72 12.09 -5.16
C PRO A 21 -5.16 13.03 -4.06
N GLU A 22 -5.68 14.25 -3.99
CA GLU A 22 -5.25 15.26 -3.00
C GLU A 22 -5.66 14.92 -1.56
N ASP A 23 -6.77 14.19 -1.40
CA ASP A 23 -7.30 13.72 -0.11
C ASP A 23 -6.44 12.61 0.53
N TRP A 24 -5.52 12.02 -0.22
CA TRP A 24 -4.56 11.07 0.34
C TRP A 24 -3.54 11.82 1.20
N ASN A 25 -3.46 11.43 2.47
CA ASN A 25 -2.49 11.98 3.41
C ASN A 25 -1.18 11.19 3.33
N GLU A 26 -0.95 10.27 4.26
CA GLU A 26 0.33 9.56 4.37
C GLU A 26 0.33 8.19 3.69
N ASP A 27 -0.74 7.42 3.87
CA ASP A 27 -0.86 6.06 3.34
C ASP A 27 -1.46 6.05 1.94
N ALA A 28 -0.88 5.25 1.05
CA ALA A 28 -1.49 4.87 -0.21
C ALA A 28 -2.32 3.59 -0.05
N ALA A 29 -3.13 3.28 -1.07
CA ALA A 29 -3.99 2.09 -1.07
C ALA A 29 -3.26 0.77 -0.74
N TRP A 30 -1.99 0.63 -1.16
CA TRP A 30 -1.19 -0.57 -0.93
C TRP A 30 -0.85 -0.83 0.55
N MET A 31 -0.90 0.18 1.43
CA MET A 31 -0.72 -0.04 2.88
C MET A 31 -1.76 -0.98 3.47
N ARG A 32 -2.95 -1.07 2.87
CA ARG A 32 -3.99 -1.99 3.31
C ARG A 32 -3.56 -3.45 3.22
N MET A 33 -2.76 -3.82 2.21
CA MET A 33 -2.27 -5.19 2.04
C MET A 33 -1.38 -5.60 3.22
N PHE A 34 -0.42 -4.76 3.61
CA PHE A 34 0.47 -5.01 4.73
C PHE A 34 -0.25 -5.00 6.09
N ARG A 35 -1.24 -4.10 6.26
CA ARG A 35 -2.11 -4.07 7.46
C ARG A 35 -2.95 -5.34 7.60
N ASN A 36 -3.51 -5.85 6.50
CA ASN A 36 -4.26 -7.10 6.50
C ASN A 36 -3.37 -8.29 6.88
N ALA A 37 -2.14 -8.34 6.38
CA ALA A 37 -1.18 -9.37 6.76
C ALA A 37 -0.85 -9.30 8.27
N ARG A 38 -0.62 -8.10 8.82
CA ARG A 38 -0.38 -7.94 10.27
C ARG A 38 -1.57 -8.34 11.12
N ALA A 39 -2.79 -8.01 10.69
CA ALA A 39 -4.01 -8.39 11.38
C ALA A 39 -4.26 -9.90 11.35
N TRP A 40 -3.85 -10.60 10.29
CA TRP A 40 -4.02 -12.05 10.16
C TRP A 40 -3.07 -12.86 11.05
N VAL A 41 -1.85 -12.37 11.28
CA VAL A 41 -0.86 -13.06 12.15
C VAL A 41 -0.99 -12.69 13.64
N ASN A 42 -1.85 -11.72 13.98
CA ASN A 42 -2.19 -11.38 15.36
C ASN A 42 -3.30 -12.29 15.87
#